data_AF-J0Q1F3-F1
#
_entry.id   AF-J0Q1F3-F1
#
_cell.length_a   1.000
_cell.length_b   1.000
_cell.length_c   1.000
_cell.angle_alpha   90.00
_cell.angle_beta   90.00
_cell.angle_gamma   90.00
#
_symmetry.space_group_name_H-M   'P 1'
#
loop_
_entity.id
_entity.type
_entity.pdbx_description
1 polymer ?
#
loop_
_entity_poly.entity_id
_entity_poly.type
_entity_poly.pdbx_seq_one_letter_code
_entity_poly.pdbx_strand_id
1 'polypeptide(L)'
;MTLPLLFNQCIKVSDFMVFLKSIVIFDIAFSVLMDLEYLFMAVPKRKTSPSKRGMRRSADALKVPTYIEDKNSGELRRPHHIDLKTGMYRGRVVLAPKD
;
A
#
# COMPACT_ATOMS: atom_id res chain seq x y z
N MET A 1 -50.91 -3.60 71.33
CA MET A 1 -49.81 -4.57 71.48
C MET A 1 -49.84 -5.52 70.29
N THR A 2 -48.67 -6.00 69.87
CA THR A 2 -48.37 -6.99 68.80
C THR A 2 -48.21 -6.49 67.36
N LEU A 3 -46.94 -6.21 67.01
CA LEU A 3 -46.33 -6.44 65.68
C LEU A 3 -46.48 -7.92 65.26
N PRO A 4 -46.50 -8.26 63.95
CA PRO A 4 -45.24 -8.39 63.21
C PRO A 4 -45.27 -7.88 61.75
N LEU A 5 -44.17 -7.22 61.38
CA LEU A 5 -43.72 -7.01 60.01
C LEU A 5 -43.18 -8.33 59.45
N LEU A 6 -43.75 -8.84 58.35
CA LEU A 6 -43.08 -9.81 57.49
C LEU A 6 -43.60 -9.67 56.05
N PHE A 7 -42.70 -9.99 55.11
CA PHE A 7 -42.89 -10.04 53.66
C PHE A 7 -42.77 -8.74 52.86
N ASN A 8 -41.56 -8.15 52.88
CA ASN A 8 -40.94 -7.75 51.62
C ASN A 8 -39.77 -8.69 51.36
N GLN A 9 -39.86 -9.46 50.28
CA GLN A 9 -38.83 -10.37 49.85
C GLN A 9 -37.61 -9.55 49.44
N CYS A 10 -36.56 -9.65 50.25
CA CYS A 10 -35.25 -9.07 50.04
C CYS A 10 -34.70 -9.53 48.68
N ILE A 11 -34.85 -8.71 47.65
CA ILE A 11 -33.98 -8.77 46.48
C ILE A 11 -32.60 -8.45 47.04
N LYS A 12 -31.77 -9.49 47.14
CA LYS A 12 -30.45 -9.39 47.74
C LYS A 12 -29.69 -8.34 46.94
N VAL A 13 -29.06 -7.41 47.65
CA VAL A 13 -28.18 -6.36 47.10
C VAL A 13 -27.07 -6.94 46.21
N SER A 14 -26.84 -8.26 46.29
CA SER A 14 -25.95 -9.02 45.39
C SER A 14 -26.40 -9.08 43.93
N ASP A 15 -27.70 -8.99 43.62
CA ASP A 15 -28.20 -9.27 42.25
C ASP A 15 -28.22 -7.99 41.39
N PHE A 16 -28.33 -6.80 42.02
CA PHE A 16 -28.18 -5.50 41.35
C PHE A 16 -26.75 -5.25 40.86
N MET A 17 -25.75 -5.77 41.60
CA MET A 17 -24.35 -5.71 41.20
C MET A 17 -24.03 -6.62 40.00
N VAL A 18 -24.83 -7.66 39.73
CA VAL A 18 -24.66 -8.52 38.55
C VAL A 18 -25.20 -7.80 37.30
N PHE A 19 -26.35 -7.12 37.41
CA PHE A 19 -26.95 -6.34 36.31
C PHE A 19 -26.08 -5.14 35.90
N LEU A 20 -25.52 -4.41 36.88
CA LEU A 20 -24.55 -3.35 36.61
C LEU A 20 -23.24 -3.90 36.05
N LYS A 21 -22.74 -5.06 36.54
CA LYS A 21 -21.58 -5.73 35.96
C LYS A 21 -21.80 -6.14 34.50
N SER A 22 -23.00 -6.55 34.11
CA SER A 22 -23.32 -6.88 32.71
C SER A 22 -23.30 -5.65 31.78
N ILE A 23 -23.69 -4.48 32.26
CA ILE A 23 -23.63 -3.22 31.48
C ILE A 23 -22.19 -2.73 31.29
N VAL A 24 -21.37 -2.68 32.35
CA VAL A 24 -19.97 -2.24 32.21
C VAL A 24 -19.09 -3.25 31.45
N ILE A 25 -19.40 -4.54 31.50
CA ILE A 25 -18.69 -5.57 30.71
C ILE A 25 -19.07 -5.47 29.22
N PHE A 26 -20.32 -5.10 28.89
CA PHE A 26 -20.75 -4.88 27.50
C PHE A 26 -20.11 -3.61 26.90
N ASP A 27 -19.94 -2.54 27.68
CA ASP A 27 -19.27 -1.29 27.26
C ASP A 27 -17.76 -1.45 27.03
N ILE A 28 -17.07 -2.18 27.92
CA ILE A 28 -15.63 -2.45 27.77
C ILE A 28 -15.38 -3.34 26.55
N ALA A 29 -16.24 -4.34 26.29
CA ALA A 29 -16.11 -5.21 25.12
C ALA A 29 -16.44 -4.47 23.80
N PHE A 30 -17.44 -3.59 23.78
CA PHE A 30 -17.83 -2.83 22.58
C PHE A 30 -16.77 -1.79 22.18
N SER A 31 -16.13 -1.13 23.15
CA SER A 31 -15.00 -0.22 22.87
C SER A 31 -13.75 -0.98 22.40
N VAL A 32 -13.39 -2.10 23.06
CA VAL A 32 -12.18 -2.87 22.69
C VAL A 32 -12.33 -3.57 21.33
N LEU A 33 -13.55 -3.93 20.92
CA LEU A 33 -13.80 -4.56 19.61
C LEU A 33 -13.81 -3.56 18.45
N MET A 34 -14.21 -2.30 18.68
CA MET A 34 -14.18 -1.24 17.65
C MET A 34 -12.80 -0.64 17.39
N ASP A 35 -11.80 -0.94 18.23
CA ASP A 35 -10.41 -0.50 18.04
C ASP A 35 -9.56 -1.49 17.21
N LEU A 36 -9.99 -2.76 17.07
CA LEU A 36 -9.20 -3.80 16.40
C LEU A 36 -9.47 -3.96 14.89
N GLU A 37 -10.58 -3.46 14.36
CA GLU A 37 -10.85 -3.48 12.91
C GLU A 37 -10.24 -2.29 12.14
N TYR A 38 -9.71 -1.26 12.84
CA TYR A 38 -9.17 -0.06 12.19
C TYR A 38 -7.66 -0.13 11.88
N LEU A 39 -7.02 -1.28 12.11
CA LEU A 39 -5.57 -1.42 12.08
C LEU A 39 -4.99 -1.94 10.74
N PHE A 40 -5.83 -2.39 9.80
CA PHE A 40 -5.33 -3.09 8.60
C PHE A 40 -5.32 -2.26 7.30
N MET A 41 -5.95 -1.09 7.27
CA MET A 41 -6.00 -0.28 6.05
C MET A 41 -5.06 0.91 6.14
N ALA A 42 -3.91 0.81 5.46
CA ALA A 42 -2.89 1.86 5.42
C ALA A 42 -3.41 3.09 4.64
N VAL A 43 -3.92 4.08 5.38
CA VAL A 43 -4.38 5.36 4.83
C VAL A 43 -3.30 6.43 5.00
N PRO A 44 -3.00 7.25 3.97
CA PRO A 44 -2.08 8.37 4.12
C PRO A 44 -2.59 9.37 5.17
N LYS A 45 -1.82 9.53 6.27
CA LYS A 45 -2.20 10.42 7.38
C LYS A 45 -2.31 11.90 6.98
N ARG A 46 -1.55 12.35 5.97
CA ARG A 46 -1.52 13.74 5.48
C ARG A 46 -1.25 13.81 3.98
N LYS A 47 -1.70 14.90 3.34
CA LYS A 47 -1.37 15.21 1.94
C LYS A 47 0.14 15.45 1.78
N THR A 48 0.74 14.84 0.76
CA THR A 48 2.14 15.10 0.41
C THR A 48 2.30 16.51 -0.16
N SER A 49 3.29 17.28 0.31
CA SER A 49 3.57 18.62 -0.22
C SER A 49 3.99 18.61 -1.69
N PRO A 50 3.75 19.70 -2.46
CA PRO A 50 4.17 19.78 -3.86
C PRO A 50 5.67 19.56 -4.06
N SER A 51 6.50 20.13 -3.17
CA SER A 51 7.95 19.94 -3.19
C SER A 51 8.35 18.46 -2.98
N LYS A 52 7.78 17.77 -1.98
CA LYS A 52 8.04 16.35 -1.74
C LYS A 52 7.58 15.46 -2.89
N ARG A 53 6.46 15.80 -3.53
CA ARG A 53 5.98 15.12 -4.75
C ARG A 53 6.93 15.35 -5.92
N GLY A 54 7.39 16.58 -6.13
CA GLY A 54 8.33 16.96 -7.19
C GLY A 54 9.67 16.25 -7.08
N MET A 55 10.26 16.24 -5.87
CA MET A 55 11.50 15.50 -5.59
C MET A 55 11.35 13.99 -5.76
N ARG A 56 10.15 13.44 -5.52
CA ARG A 56 9.90 12.02 -5.81
C ARG A 56 9.83 11.75 -7.32
N ARG A 57 9.23 12.67 -8.09
CA ARG A 57 9.08 12.56 -9.55
C ARG A 57 10.32 12.96 -10.35
N SER A 58 11.34 13.54 -9.71
CA SER A 58 12.57 13.95 -10.42
C SER A 58 13.32 12.77 -11.03
N ALA A 59 13.10 11.56 -10.51
CA ALA A 59 13.69 10.33 -11.03
C ALA A 59 12.87 9.68 -12.16
N ASP A 60 11.65 10.14 -12.44
CA ASP A 60 10.74 9.50 -13.41
C ASP A 60 11.07 9.83 -14.87
N ALA A 61 12.10 10.65 -15.13
CA ALA A 61 12.46 11.08 -16.47
C ALA A 61 13.01 9.91 -17.32
N LEU A 62 12.42 9.72 -18.50
CA LEU A 62 12.89 8.73 -19.48
C LEU A 62 14.23 9.18 -20.08
N LYS A 63 15.22 8.30 -20.06
CA LYS A 63 16.52 8.54 -20.69
C LYS A 63 16.43 8.26 -22.20
N VAL A 64 16.99 9.16 -23.00
CA VAL A 64 17.10 8.98 -24.45
C VAL A 64 18.07 7.81 -24.72
N PRO A 65 17.73 6.87 -25.64
CA PRO A 65 18.64 5.79 -26.00
C PRO A 65 19.90 6.35 -26.66
N THR A 66 21.05 5.72 -26.37
CA THR A 66 22.33 6.07 -26.98
C THR A 66 22.39 5.56 -28.42
N TYR A 67 22.93 6.38 -29.32
CA TYR A 67 23.21 6.02 -30.70
C TYR A 67 24.72 6.17 -30.97
N ILE A 68 25.25 5.27 -31.81
CA ILE A 68 26.62 5.25 -32.29
C ILE A 68 26.56 5.22 -33.81
N GLU A 69 27.41 6.04 -34.45
CA GLU A 69 27.60 6.02 -35.90
C GLU A 69 28.31 4.73 -36.32
N ASP A 70 27.79 4.05 -37.34
CA ASP A 70 28.49 2.92 -37.91
C ASP A 70 29.66 3.35 -38.80
N LYS A 71 30.80 2.66 -38.67
CA LYS A 71 32.03 3.02 -39.39
C LYS A 71 31.97 2.75 -40.89
N ASN A 72 31.13 1.81 -41.33
CA ASN A 72 31.09 1.37 -42.71
C ASN A 72 29.94 2.04 -43.49
N SER A 73 28.75 2.15 -42.88
CA SER A 73 27.58 2.76 -43.52
C SER A 73 27.32 4.21 -43.12
N GLY A 74 27.93 4.70 -42.04
CA GLY A 74 27.63 6.03 -41.48
C GLY A 74 26.24 6.14 -40.86
N GLU A 75 25.47 5.05 -40.77
CA GLU A 75 24.12 5.07 -40.19
C GLU A 75 24.15 5.05 -38.66
N LEU A 76 23.22 5.77 -38.03
CA LEU A 76 23.06 5.78 -36.58
C LEU A 76 22.43 4.48 -36.12
N ARG A 77 23.20 3.68 -35.37
CA ARG A 77 22.73 2.43 -34.78
C ARG A 77 22.78 2.48 -33.26
N ARG A 78 21.93 1.66 -32.63
CA ARG A 78 22.08 1.42 -31.19
C ARG A 78 23.35 0.61 -30.93
N PRO A 79 24.05 0.85 -29.80
CA PRO A 79 25.16 0.00 -29.39
C PRO A 79 24.76 -1.47 -29.43
N HIS A 80 25.65 -2.32 -29.93
CA HIS A 80 25.46 -3.78 -30.06
C HIS A 80 24.34 -4.26 -30.99
N HIS A 81 23.60 -3.38 -31.65
CA HIS A 81 22.62 -3.76 -32.66
C HIS A 81 23.27 -3.88 -34.05
N ILE A 82 22.71 -4.77 -34.85
CA ILE A 82 23.06 -4.99 -36.26
C ILE A 82 22.28 -3.98 -37.09
N ASP A 83 22.91 -3.40 -38.11
CA ASP A 83 22.21 -2.61 -39.12
C ASP A 83 21.43 -3.56 -40.05
N LEU A 84 20.12 -3.33 -40.20
CA LEU A 84 19.25 -4.17 -41.02
C LEU A 84 19.48 -3.97 -42.52
N LYS A 85 20.05 -2.84 -42.95
CA LYS A 85 20.33 -2.60 -44.37
C LYS A 85 21.56 -3.36 -44.84
N THR A 86 22.67 -3.19 -44.13
CA THR A 86 23.94 -3.81 -44.51
C THR A 86 24.08 -5.24 -43.95
N GLY A 87 23.33 -5.59 -42.90
CA GLY A 87 23.42 -6.89 -42.22
C GLY A 87 24.75 -7.11 -41.50
N MET A 88 25.56 -6.06 -41.33
CA MET A 88 26.93 -6.10 -40.85
C MET A 88 27.04 -5.90 -39.33
N TYR A 89 27.87 -6.71 -38.68
CA TYR A 89 28.24 -6.53 -37.27
C TYR A 89 29.71 -6.89 -37.04
N ARG A 90 30.47 -5.97 -36.42
CA ARG A 90 31.92 -6.15 -36.13
C ARG A 90 32.73 -6.60 -37.36
N GLY A 91 32.40 -6.07 -38.55
CA GLY A 91 33.11 -6.37 -39.80
C GLY A 91 32.77 -7.72 -40.44
N ARG A 92 31.72 -8.41 -39.97
CA ARG A 92 31.22 -9.65 -40.58
C ARG A 92 29.75 -9.50 -40.96
N VAL A 93 29.37 -10.11 -42.08
CA VAL A 93 27.97 -10.21 -42.52
C VAL A 93 27.28 -11.25 -41.63
N VAL A 94 26.29 -10.83 -40.85
CA VAL A 94 25.51 -11.70 -39.96
C VAL A 94 24.15 -12.02 -40.58
N LEU A 95 23.56 -11.06 -41.30
CA LEU A 95 22.31 -11.23 -42.03
C LEU A 95 22.57 -11.03 -43.51
N ALA A 96 21.93 -11.84 -44.35
CA ALA A 96 21.84 -11.52 -45.77
C ALA A 96 21.15 -10.16 -45.91
N PRO A 97 21.69 -9.23 -46.71
CA PRO A 97 21.04 -7.95 -46.94
C PRO A 97 19.66 -8.21 -47.52
N LYS A 98 18.64 -7.58 -46.93
CA LYS A 98 17.26 -7.71 -47.38
C LYS A 98 16.92 -6.49 -48.22
N ASP A 99 16.66 -6.72 -49.50
CA ASP A 99 16.16 -5.72 -50.45
C ASP A 99 14.79 -5.17 -50.01
#